data_AF-A0A952FIP6-F1
#
_entry.id   AF-A0A952FIP6-F1
#
_cell.length_a   1.000
_cell.length_b   1.000
_cell.length_c   1.000
_cell.angle_alpha   90.00
_cell.angle_beta   90.00
_cell.angle_gamma   90.00
#
_symmetry.space_group_name_H-M   'P 1'
#
loop_
_entity.id
_entity.type
_entity.pdbx_description
1 polymer ?
#
loop_
_entity_poly.entity_id
_entity_poly.type
_entity_poly.pdbx_seq_one_letter_code
_entity_poly.pdbx_strand_id
1 'polypeptide(L)'
;CRDRDLAALAARLQRWTPSPTGTEGYRKAEVTAGGVDTRDLDSRSCESRLVPGLHFIGEVVDVTGWLGGYNFQWAWASAHACAQALAPAR
;
A
#
# COMPACT_ATOMS: atom_id res chain seq x y z
N CYS A 1 -23.67 13.02 40.54
CA CYS A 1 -22.50 12.83 39.66
C CYS A 1 -21.67 14.09 39.75
N ARG A 2 -20.38 14.03 40.10
CA ARG A 2 -19.54 15.23 40.23
C ARG A 2 -18.82 15.51 38.92
N ASP A 3 -18.60 16.77 38.58
CA ASP A 3 -17.91 17.18 37.35
C ASP A 3 -16.52 16.55 37.20
N ARG A 4 -15.80 16.37 38.32
CA ARG A 4 -14.53 15.65 38.35
C ARG A 4 -14.65 14.21 37.83
N ASP A 5 -15.72 13.51 38.22
CA ASP A 5 -15.92 12.12 37.84
C ASP A 5 -16.29 12.03 36.35
N LEU A 6 -17.03 13.01 35.82
CA LEU A 6 -17.31 13.16 34.37
C LEU A 6 -16.06 13.50 33.57
N ALA A 7 -15.23 14.42 34.06
CA ALA A 7 -13.97 14.79 33.42
C ALA A 7 -12.99 13.62 33.36
N ALA A 8 -12.91 12.82 34.42
CA ALA A 8 -12.11 11.60 34.46
C ALA A 8 -12.59 10.55 33.44
N LEU A 9 -13.91 10.38 33.30
CA LEU A 9 -14.48 9.49 32.29
C LEU A 9 -14.18 9.97 30.87
N ALA A 10 -14.41 11.27 30.58
CA ALA A 10 -14.12 11.86 29.28
C ALA A 10 -12.65 11.69 28.90
N ALA A 11 -11.73 11.93 29.84
CA ALA A 11 -10.30 11.74 29.61
C ALA A 11 -9.95 10.30 29.25
N ARG A 12 -10.57 9.30 29.92
CA ARG A 12 -10.34 7.88 29.62
C ARG A 12 -10.87 7.46 28.26
N LEU A 13 -12.01 8.02 27.83
CA LEU A 13 -12.58 7.72 26.50
C LEU A 13 -11.78 8.39 25.37
N GLN A 14 -11.36 9.63 25.56
CA GLN A 14 -10.61 10.40 24.55
C GLN A 14 -9.16 9.94 24.41
N ARG A 15 -8.57 9.39 25.49
CA ARG A 15 -7.18 8.92 25.52
C ARG A 15 -7.11 7.43 25.79
N TRP A 16 -8.06 6.67 25.25
CA TRP A 16 -8.04 5.23 25.37
C TRP A 16 -6.83 4.67 24.62
N THR A 17 -6.01 3.89 25.32
CA THR A 17 -4.79 3.26 24.82
C THR A 17 -4.98 1.74 24.71
N PRO A 18 -5.70 1.25 23.68
CA PRO A 18 -5.79 -0.18 23.45
C PRO A 18 -4.39 -0.75 23.17
N SER A 19 -4.15 -1.99 23.59
CA SER A 19 -2.92 -2.73 23.31
C SER A 19 -3.25 -3.88 22.35
N PRO A 20 -3.03 -3.72 21.04
CA PRO A 20 -3.25 -4.78 20.07
C PRO A 20 -2.30 -5.95 20.31
N THR A 21 -2.81 -7.18 20.25
CA THR A 21 -1.99 -8.39 20.40
C THR A 21 -1.33 -8.85 19.09
N GLY A 22 -1.76 -8.30 17.95
CA GLY A 22 -1.24 -8.65 16.62
C GLY A 22 -2.18 -8.19 15.50
N THR A 23 -1.95 -8.70 14.29
CA THR A 23 -2.83 -8.50 13.13
C THR A 23 -3.55 -9.81 12.78
N GLU A 24 -4.69 -9.71 12.10
CA GLU A 24 -5.47 -10.88 11.65
C GLU A 24 -4.78 -11.70 10.54
N GLY A 25 -3.69 -11.17 9.98
CA GLY A 25 -2.91 -11.80 8.92
C GLY A 25 -3.57 -11.76 7.54
N TYR A 26 -2.92 -12.41 6.57
CA TYR A 26 -3.23 -12.29 5.14
C TYR A 26 -4.62 -12.75 4.72
N ARG A 27 -5.26 -13.66 5.47
CA ARG A 27 -6.63 -14.10 5.13
C ARG A 27 -7.67 -12.98 5.23
N LYS A 28 -7.38 -11.93 5.98
CA LYS A 28 -8.25 -10.76 6.16
C LYS A 28 -7.62 -9.45 5.70
N ALA A 29 -6.35 -9.46 5.29
CA ALA A 29 -5.69 -8.27 4.80
C ALA A 29 -6.28 -7.90 3.43
N GLU A 30 -6.54 -6.61 3.22
CA GLU A 30 -7.00 -6.10 1.92
C GLU A 30 -5.86 -5.93 0.92
N VAL A 31 -4.63 -5.69 1.42
CA VAL A 31 -3.44 -5.41 0.62
C VAL A 31 -2.21 -6.02 1.28
N THR A 32 -1.17 -6.27 0.48
CA THR A 32 0.15 -6.67 0.94
C THR A 32 1.10 -5.46 0.97
N ALA A 33 1.79 -5.27 2.10
CA ALA A 33 2.91 -4.33 2.20
C ALA A 33 4.24 -5.06 1.94
N GLY A 34 5.17 -4.41 1.24
CA GLY A 34 6.36 -5.06 0.68
C GLY A 34 6.14 -5.54 -0.75
N GLY A 35 7.13 -6.23 -1.31
CA GLY A 35 7.05 -6.78 -2.67
C GLY A 35 8.41 -6.76 -3.36
N VAL A 36 8.36 -6.73 -4.70
CA VAL A 36 9.55 -6.50 -5.54
C VAL A 36 10.07 -5.09 -5.30
N ASP A 37 11.36 -4.98 -5.02
CA ASP A 37 12.01 -3.72 -4.69
C ASP A 37 11.96 -2.73 -5.86
N THR A 38 11.39 -1.55 -5.61
CA THR A 38 11.27 -0.49 -6.61
C THR A 38 12.61 0.04 -7.10
N ARG A 39 13.71 -0.18 -6.37
CA ARG A 39 15.08 0.20 -6.78
C ARG A 39 15.62 -0.63 -7.94
N ASP A 40 15.08 -1.85 -8.10
CA ASP A 40 15.45 -2.79 -9.16
C ASP A 40 14.52 -2.68 -10.38
N LEU A 41 13.61 -1.70 -10.39
CA LEU A 41 12.70 -1.43 -11.49
C LEU A 41 12.97 -0.06 -12.11
N ASP A 42 12.81 0.06 -13.42
CA ASP A 42 12.73 1.35 -14.08
C ASP A 42 11.41 2.04 -13.72
N SER A 43 11.48 3.28 -13.23
CA SER A 43 10.32 4.00 -12.71
C SER A 43 9.32 4.43 -13.80
N ARG A 44 9.69 4.37 -15.08
CA ARG A 44 8.82 4.76 -16.21
C ARG A 44 8.21 3.57 -16.93
N SER A 45 8.94 2.45 -17.04
CA SER A 45 8.47 1.25 -17.77
C SER A 45 8.08 0.09 -16.86
N CYS A 46 8.42 0.16 -15.57
CA CYS A 46 8.31 -0.97 -14.62
C CYS A 46 9.12 -2.21 -15.06
N GLU A 47 10.12 -2.04 -15.93
CA GLU A 47 11.02 -3.11 -16.37
C GLU A 47 12.07 -3.40 -15.30
N SER A 48 12.43 -4.67 -15.13
CA SER A 48 13.52 -5.08 -14.26
C SER A 48 14.84 -4.58 -14.81
N ARG A 49 15.61 -3.94 -13.93
CA ARG A 49 17.00 -3.51 -14.22
C ARG A 49 17.97 -4.70 -14.26
N LEU A 50 17.54 -5.87 -13.78
CA LEU A 50 18.34 -7.10 -13.71
C LEU A 50 18.08 -8.04 -14.90
N VAL A 51 16.86 -8.05 -15.42
CA VAL A 51 16.43 -8.96 -16.50
C VAL A 51 15.68 -8.16 -17.57
N PRO A 52 16.32 -7.85 -18.71
CA PRO A 52 15.66 -7.14 -19.80
C PRO A 52 14.43 -7.89 -20.32
N GLY A 53 13.35 -7.16 -20.60
CA GLY A 53 12.06 -7.68 -21.05
C GLY A 53 11.16 -8.27 -19.95
N LEU A 54 11.61 -8.31 -18.70
CA LEU A 54 10.79 -8.70 -17.55
C LEU A 54 10.21 -7.46 -16.87
N HIS A 55 8.89 -7.39 -16.69
CA HIS A 55 8.22 -6.27 -16.03
C HIS A 55 7.40 -6.72 -14.83
N PHE A 56 7.30 -5.86 -13.82
CA PHE A 56 6.47 -6.08 -12.63
C PHE A 56 5.51 -4.90 -12.44
N ILE A 57 4.21 -5.18 -12.31
CA ILE A 57 3.16 -4.15 -12.18
C ILE A 57 2.17 -4.50 -11.08
N GLY A 58 1.46 -3.50 -10.55
CA GLY A 58 0.45 -3.69 -9.51
C GLY A 58 1.02 -4.06 -8.14
N GLU A 59 0.24 -4.81 -7.36
CA GLU A 59 0.48 -5.08 -5.93
C GLU A 59 1.73 -5.94 -5.66
N VAL A 60 2.28 -6.61 -6.67
CA VAL A 60 3.52 -7.40 -6.49
C VAL A 60 4.74 -6.52 -6.25
N VAL A 61 4.67 -5.24 -6.66
CA VAL A 61 5.73 -4.25 -6.45
C VAL A 61 5.58 -3.65 -5.06
N ASP A 62 6.70 -3.33 -4.41
CA ASP A 62 6.75 -2.68 -3.10
C ASP A 62 6.24 -1.21 -3.15
N VAL A 63 4.94 -1.07 -3.41
CA VAL A 63 4.17 0.17 -3.44
C VAL A 63 2.80 -0.12 -2.85
N THR A 64 2.53 0.47 -1.68
CA THR A 64 1.27 0.27 -0.96
C THR A 64 0.55 1.59 -0.75
N GLY A 65 -0.64 1.70 -1.35
CA GLY A 65 -1.52 2.86 -1.19
C GLY A 65 -2.36 2.79 0.07
N TRP A 66 -2.87 3.95 0.52
CA TRP A 66 -3.87 4.01 1.58
C TRP A 66 -5.22 3.40 1.15
N LEU A 67 -6.08 3.10 2.12
CA LEU A 67 -7.45 2.70 1.86
C LEU A 67 -8.19 3.82 1.10
N GLY A 68 -9.06 3.45 0.17
CA GLY A 68 -9.84 4.40 -0.63
C GLY A 68 -9.48 4.47 -2.11
N GLY A 69 -9.05 3.35 -2.70
CA GLY A 69 -8.87 3.22 -4.16
C GLY A 69 -7.45 3.50 -4.67
N TYR A 70 -6.51 3.88 -3.81
CA TYR A 70 -5.13 4.16 -4.21
C TYR A 70 -4.40 2.94 -4.77
N ASN A 71 -4.65 1.75 -4.21
CA ASN A 71 -4.05 0.50 -4.71
C ASN A 71 -4.55 0.15 -6.11
N PHE A 72 -5.83 0.38 -6.40
CA PHE A 72 -6.37 0.26 -7.75
C PHE A 72 -5.73 1.29 -8.69
N GLN A 73 -5.66 2.55 -8.28
CA GLN A 73 -5.00 3.59 -9.08
C GLN A 73 -3.55 3.22 -9.43
N TRP A 74 -2.80 2.68 -8.47
CA TRP A 74 -1.45 2.17 -8.69
C TRP A 74 -1.41 1.01 -9.70
N ALA A 75 -2.31 0.04 -9.56
CA ALA A 75 -2.41 -1.06 -10.51
C ALA A 75 -2.70 -0.57 -11.95
N TRP A 76 -3.59 0.41 -12.11
CA TRP A 76 -3.89 1.00 -13.43
C TRP A 76 -2.71 1.78 -14.00
N ALA A 77 -2.08 2.63 -13.19
CA ALA A 77 -0.98 3.48 -13.63
C ALA A 77 0.25 2.66 -14.03
N SER A 78 0.65 1.67 -13.22
CA SER A 78 1.79 0.79 -13.51
C SER A 78 1.53 -0.08 -14.74
N ALA A 79 0.31 -0.62 -14.90
CA ALA A 79 -0.07 -1.35 -16.11
C ALA A 79 0.00 -0.49 -17.36
N HIS A 80 -0.50 0.75 -17.30
CA HIS A 80 -0.43 1.69 -18.41
C HIS A 80 1.02 2.02 -18.79
N ALA A 81 1.87 2.31 -17.79
CA ALA A 81 3.28 2.62 -17.99
C ALA A 81 4.04 1.47 -18.69
N CYS A 82 3.84 0.24 -18.22
CA CYS A 82 4.39 -0.97 -18.85
C CYS A 82 3.89 -1.14 -20.29
N ALA A 83 2.59 -0.98 -20.53
CA ALA A 83 2.02 -1.09 -21.87
C ALA A 83 2.58 -0.05 -22.86
N GLN A 84 2.81 1.19 -22.41
CA GLN A 84 3.44 2.23 -23.24
C GLN A 84 4.89 1.87 -23.59
N ALA A 85 5.64 1.26 -22.66
CA ALA A 85 7.01 0.83 -22.91
C ALA A 85 7.11 -0.36 -23.88
N LEU A 86 6.09 -1.23 -23.91
CA LEU A 86 6.02 -2.38 -24.82
C LEU A 86 5.47 -2.02 -26.21
N ALA A 87 4.82 -0.87 -26.36
CA ALA A 87 4.29 -0.44 -27.65
C ALA A 87 5.45 -0.16 -28.63
N PRO A 88 5.35 -0.59 -29.90
CA PRO A 88 6.36 -0.25 -30.90
C PRO A 88 6.46 1.26 -31.07
N ALA A 89 7.68 1.77 -31.21
CA ALA A 89 7.93 3.19 -31.48
C ALA A 89 7.11 3.60 -32.72
N ARG A 90 6.26 4.62 -32.54
CA ARG A 90 5.48 5.23 -33.61
C ARG A 90 6.37 5.91 -34.64
#